data_AF-A0A1G9ZKT9-F1
#
_entry.id   AF-A0A1G9ZKT9-F1
#
_cell.length_a   1.000
_cell.length_b   1.000
_cell.length_c   1.000
_cell.angle_alpha   90.00
_cell.angle_beta   90.00
_cell.angle_gamma   90.00
#
_symmetry.space_group_name_H-M   'P 1'
#
loop_
_entity.id
_entity.type
_entity.pdbx_description
1 polymer ?
#
loop_
_entity_poly.entity_id
_entity_poly.type
_entity_poly.pdbx_seq_one_letter_code
_entity_poly.pdbx_strand_id
1 'polypeptide(L)'
;MESNTHQHLKHQALLWLKAKMTDLCATEVKFVVQRRKRTADAVGINMKRKEARIVEVKASRSDFLRDEVLQGELGYDAVAAYAYILTPAGLLKKEEVPERYGLLEIDEYDNIKVIKRPVKNKKPKLKLETLIKRTGRAATNAFLFQQESKLSRDKTNGAFEKKALAHLVRITCAQCKKRNSYVIAPDAEEITCAVKTCGHKIEVHKGRPFHVTSYNEDFLKQLSQVAEQKNIYVVEDPVSKEKNVSDQRTS
;
A
#
# COMPACT_ATOMS: atom_id res chain seq x y z
N MET A 1 9.83 -6.37 -8.54
CA MET A 1 9.22 -5.29 -7.72
C MET A 1 8.32 -4.49 -8.64
N GLU A 2 7.13 -4.10 -8.17
CA GLU A 2 6.21 -3.28 -8.97
C GLU A 2 6.83 -1.90 -9.26
N SER A 3 6.61 -1.34 -10.46
CA SER A 3 7.13 -0.01 -10.80
C SER A 3 6.31 1.11 -10.18
N ASN A 4 6.94 2.26 -9.89
CA ASN A 4 6.26 3.45 -9.37
C ASN A 4 5.13 3.91 -10.29
N THR A 5 5.34 3.84 -11.62
CA THR A 5 4.30 4.16 -12.61
C THR A 5 3.09 3.25 -12.46
N HIS A 6 3.30 1.94 -12.30
CA HIS A 6 2.17 1.00 -12.12
C HIS A 6 1.41 1.29 -10.82
N GLN A 7 2.11 1.57 -9.72
CA GLN A 7 1.48 1.97 -8.45
C GLN A 7 0.65 3.24 -8.58
N HIS A 8 1.20 4.26 -9.25
CA HIS A 8 0.51 5.52 -9.51
C HIS A 8 -0.77 5.30 -10.34
N LEU A 9 -0.67 4.52 -11.42
CA LEU A 9 -1.82 4.19 -12.26
C LEU A 9 -2.91 3.42 -11.49
N LYS A 10 -2.55 2.49 -10.59
CA LYS A 10 -3.52 1.81 -9.72
C LYS A 10 -4.26 2.80 -8.83
N HIS A 11 -3.54 3.78 -8.29
CA HIS A 11 -4.15 4.83 -7.48
C HIS A 11 -5.14 5.67 -8.28
N GLN A 12 -4.75 6.10 -9.49
CA GLN A 12 -5.62 6.87 -10.37
C GLN A 12 -6.84 6.07 -10.85
N ALA A 13 -6.68 4.78 -11.14
CA ALA A 13 -7.80 3.87 -11.41
C ALA A 13 -8.81 3.82 -10.26
N LEU A 14 -8.32 3.79 -9.01
CA LEU A 14 -9.17 3.78 -7.82
C LEU A 14 -9.97 5.09 -7.68
N LEU A 15 -9.35 6.25 -7.89
CA LEU A 15 -10.02 7.55 -7.85
C LEU A 15 -11.10 7.65 -8.93
N TRP A 16 -10.76 7.25 -10.16
CA TRP A 16 -11.71 7.21 -11.27
C TRP A 16 -12.89 6.27 -10.99
N LEU A 17 -12.63 5.10 -10.39
CA LEU A 17 -13.68 4.19 -9.97
C LEU A 17 -14.55 4.83 -8.90
N LYS A 18 -13.98 5.51 -7.90
CA LYS A 18 -14.76 6.12 -6.81
C LYS A 18 -15.72 7.21 -7.31
N ALA A 19 -15.34 7.96 -8.35
CA ALA A 19 -16.23 8.92 -8.99
C ALA A 19 -17.45 8.25 -9.69
N LYS A 20 -17.35 6.96 -10.02
CA LYS A 20 -18.39 6.20 -10.75
C LYS A 20 -19.09 5.16 -9.89
N MET A 21 -18.48 4.72 -8.79
CA MET A 21 -18.85 3.64 -7.90
C MET A 21 -19.06 4.19 -6.51
N THR A 22 -20.29 4.17 -6.05
CA THR A 22 -20.70 4.85 -4.81
C THR A 22 -20.27 4.07 -3.57
N ASP A 23 -20.32 2.74 -3.60
CA ASP A 23 -20.32 1.92 -2.39
C ASP A 23 -18.92 1.49 -1.95
N LEU A 24 -18.21 0.69 -2.76
CA LEU A 24 -16.88 0.17 -2.41
C LEU A 24 -15.90 0.34 -3.56
N CYS A 25 -14.66 0.66 -3.24
CA CYS A 25 -13.53 0.64 -4.17
C CYS A 25 -12.30 0.12 -3.41
N ALA A 26 -11.50 -0.74 -4.04
CA ALA A 26 -10.23 -1.20 -3.47
C ALA A 26 -9.24 -1.56 -4.58
N THR A 27 -7.95 -1.49 -4.25
CA THR A 27 -6.87 -2.01 -5.08
C THR A 27 -6.50 -3.44 -4.68
N GLU A 28 -5.81 -4.15 -5.58
CA GLU A 28 -5.26 -5.50 -5.35
C GLU A 28 -6.28 -6.52 -4.83
N VAL A 29 -7.46 -6.52 -5.44
CA VAL A 29 -8.57 -7.37 -4.98
C VAL A 29 -8.34 -8.81 -5.44
N LYS A 30 -7.99 -9.66 -4.47
CA LYS A 30 -7.76 -11.10 -4.69
C LYS A 30 -9.07 -11.88 -4.70
N PHE A 31 -9.31 -12.67 -5.75
CA PHE A 31 -10.46 -13.56 -5.85
C PHE A 31 -10.12 -14.88 -6.57
N VAL A 32 -11.07 -15.81 -6.55
CA VAL A 32 -10.95 -17.12 -7.22
C VAL A 32 -12.16 -17.30 -8.14
N VAL A 33 -11.90 -17.64 -9.39
CA VAL A 33 -12.92 -17.99 -10.39
C VAL A 33 -12.55 -19.33 -11.00
N GLN A 34 -13.47 -20.30 -10.94
CA GLN A 34 -13.25 -21.67 -11.45
C GLN A 34 -11.88 -22.26 -11.07
N ARG A 35 -11.54 -22.19 -9.77
CA ARG A 35 -10.27 -22.66 -9.17
C ARG A 35 -9.00 -21.87 -9.58
N ARG A 36 -9.11 -20.84 -10.42
CA ARG A 36 -7.99 -19.94 -10.76
C ARG A 36 -7.96 -18.73 -9.85
N LYS A 37 -6.81 -18.49 -9.20
CA LYS A 37 -6.56 -17.28 -8.40
C LYS A 37 -6.27 -16.10 -9.33
N ARG A 38 -6.83 -14.95 -9.01
CA ARG A 38 -6.65 -13.68 -9.73
C ARG A 38 -6.55 -12.53 -8.72
N THR A 39 -5.86 -11.47 -9.13
CA THR A 39 -5.74 -10.22 -8.38
C THR A 39 -6.04 -9.10 -9.35
N ALA A 40 -7.19 -8.45 -9.21
CA ALA A 40 -7.49 -7.26 -10.01
C ALA A 40 -6.78 -6.04 -9.41
N ASP A 41 -6.22 -5.20 -10.26
CA ASP A 41 -5.52 -3.99 -9.85
C ASP A 41 -6.42 -3.01 -9.11
N ALA A 42 -7.61 -2.74 -9.66
CA ALA A 42 -8.63 -1.95 -8.99
C ALA A 42 -10.04 -2.48 -9.27
N VAL A 43 -10.88 -2.50 -8.23
CA VAL A 43 -12.27 -2.95 -8.31
C VAL A 43 -13.17 -1.92 -7.66
N GLY A 44 -14.26 -1.57 -8.34
CA GLY A 44 -15.31 -0.73 -7.81
C GLY A 44 -16.67 -1.40 -7.87
N ILE A 45 -17.49 -1.17 -6.85
CA ILE A 45 -18.80 -1.79 -6.64
C ILE A 45 -19.87 -0.70 -6.57
N ASN A 46 -20.97 -0.93 -7.28
CA ASN A 46 -22.21 -0.22 -7.07
C ASN A 46 -23.33 -1.21 -6.71
N MET A 47 -23.76 -1.20 -5.45
CA MET A 47 -24.75 -2.13 -4.91
C MET A 47 -26.15 -1.82 -5.46
N LYS A 48 -26.52 -0.54 -5.61
CA LYS A 48 -27.81 -0.11 -6.15
C LYS A 48 -28.05 -0.61 -7.57
N ARG A 49 -27.05 -0.47 -8.44
CA ARG A 49 -27.08 -0.94 -9.85
C ARG A 49 -26.72 -2.42 -9.99
N LYS A 50 -26.35 -3.09 -8.89
CA LYS A 50 -25.84 -4.46 -8.86
C LYS A 50 -24.73 -4.68 -9.90
N GLU A 51 -23.76 -3.77 -9.95
CA GLU A 51 -22.64 -3.84 -10.89
C GLU A 51 -21.27 -3.77 -10.19
N ALA A 52 -20.31 -4.48 -10.76
CA ALA A 52 -18.90 -4.36 -10.44
C ALA A 52 -18.13 -3.92 -11.69
N ARG A 53 -17.12 -3.07 -11.49
CA ARG A 53 -16.16 -2.69 -12.53
C ARG A 53 -14.77 -3.07 -12.09
N ILE A 54 -14.01 -3.67 -13.00
CA ILE A 54 -12.59 -3.96 -12.82
C ILE A 54 -11.81 -3.05 -13.75
N VAL A 55 -10.72 -2.48 -13.25
CA VAL A 55 -9.70 -1.79 -14.04
C VAL A 55 -8.40 -2.54 -13.83
N GLU A 56 -7.84 -3.05 -14.92
CA GLU A 56 -6.47 -3.57 -14.97
C GLU A 56 -5.55 -2.48 -15.50
N VAL A 57 -4.40 -2.28 -14.86
CA VAL A 57 -3.44 -1.26 -15.23
C VAL A 57 -2.36 -1.89 -16.10
N LYS A 58 -1.89 -1.16 -17.12
CA LYS A 58 -0.67 -1.51 -17.87
C LYS A 58 0.24 -0.32 -18.00
N ALA A 59 1.41 -0.40 -17.38
CA ALA A 59 2.40 0.68 -17.38
C ALA A 59 3.30 0.67 -18.62
N SER A 60 3.38 -0.45 -19.34
CA SER A 60 4.16 -0.57 -20.57
C SER A 60 3.52 -1.55 -21.56
N ARG A 61 3.95 -1.50 -22.83
CA ARG A 61 3.44 -2.40 -23.87
C ARG A 61 3.80 -3.86 -23.59
N SER A 62 4.99 -4.09 -23.02
CA SER A 62 5.45 -5.43 -22.62
C SER A 62 4.60 -6.03 -21.49
N ASP A 63 4.06 -5.17 -20.62
CA ASP A 63 3.16 -5.56 -19.55
C ASP A 63 1.80 -6.03 -20.10
N PHE A 64 1.26 -5.29 -21.08
CA PHE A 64 0.04 -5.67 -21.78
C PHE A 64 0.18 -7.01 -22.53
N LEU A 65 1.26 -7.18 -23.30
CA LEU A 65 1.46 -8.37 -24.13
C LEU A 65 1.66 -9.66 -23.33
N ARG A 66 2.18 -9.58 -22.10
CA ARG A 66 2.40 -10.74 -21.24
C ARG A 66 1.19 -11.14 -20.42
N ASP A 67 0.12 -10.35 -20.43
CA ASP A 67 -1.04 -10.61 -19.59
C ASP A 67 -2.03 -11.59 -20.24
N GLU A 68 -1.82 -12.87 -19.93
CA GLU A 68 -2.70 -13.97 -20.34
C GLU A 68 -4.14 -13.84 -19.81
N VAL A 69 -4.36 -13.07 -18.73
CA VAL A 69 -5.71 -12.90 -18.15
C VAL A 69 -6.59 -12.09 -19.10
N LEU A 70 -6.04 -11.08 -19.76
CA LEU A 70 -6.79 -10.24 -20.70
C LEU A 70 -7.26 -11.01 -21.95
N GLN A 71 -6.51 -12.05 -22.32
CA GLN A 71 -6.76 -12.86 -23.52
C GLN A 71 -7.53 -14.15 -23.24
N GLY A 72 -7.65 -14.58 -21.97
CA GLY A 72 -8.29 -15.83 -21.61
C GLY A 72 -9.82 -15.76 -21.45
N GLU A 73 -10.49 -16.91 -21.58
CA GLU A 73 -11.96 -17.05 -21.39
C GLU A 73 -12.48 -16.70 -19.97
N LEU A 74 -11.56 -16.59 -19.02
CA LEU A 74 -11.80 -16.21 -17.62
C LEU A 74 -11.15 -14.87 -17.29
N GLY A 75 -11.00 -14.00 -18.28
CA GLY A 75 -10.58 -12.62 -18.12
C GLY A 75 -11.54 -11.80 -17.28
N TYR A 76 -11.14 -10.57 -16.96
CA TYR A 76 -11.91 -9.67 -16.11
C TYR A 76 -13.28 -9.28 -16.70
N ASP A 77 -13.40 -9.23 -18.02
CA ASP A 77 -14.66 -9.00 -18.73
C ASP A 77 -15.66 -10.17 -18.57
N ALA A 78 -15.17 -11.37 -18.25
CA ALA A 78 -16.00 -12.53 -17.96
C ALA A 78 -16.47 -12.56 -16.49
N VAL A 79 -15.77 -11.90 -15.56
CA VAL A 79 -16.05 -11.98 -14.11
C VAL A 79 -16.75 -10.76 -13.53
N ALA A 80 -16.69 -9.60 -14.19
CA ALA A 80 -17.33 -8.36 -13.75
C ALA A 80 -18.33 -7.85 -14.80
N ALA A 81 -19.17 -6.88 -14.41
CA ALA A 81 -20.14 -6.27 -15.33
C ALA A 81 -19.44 -5.42 -16.41
N TYR A 82 -18.34 -4.78 -16.05
CA TYR A 82 -17.47 -4.07 -16.98
C TYR A 82 -16.01 -4.27 -16.61
N ALA A 83 -15.14 -4.39 -17.61
CA ALA A 83 -13.70 -4.42 -17.44
C ALA A 83 -13.05 -3.33 -18.30
N TYR A 84 -12.04 -2.69 -17.74
CA TYR A 84 -11.26 -1.64 -18.41
C TYR A 84 -9.79 -1.99 -18.31
N ILE A 85 -9.02 -1.52 -19.29
CA ILE A 85 -7.57 -1.42 -19.22
C ILE A 85 -7.24 0.07 -19.07
N LEU A 86 -6.42 0.44 -18.10
CA LEU A 86 -5.89 1.80 -17.93
C LEU A 86 -4.41 1.83 -18.31
N THR A 87 -4.06 2.71 -19.25
CA THR A 87 -2.69 2.92 -19.71
C THR A 87 -2.30 4.39 -19.75
N PRO A 88 -1.00 4.73 -19.79
CA PRO A 88 -0.56 6.02 -20.30
C PRO A 88 -1.14 6.29 -21.70
N ALA A 89 -1.38 7.56 -22.00
CA ALA A 89 -1.90 8.01 -23.29
C ALA A 89 -1.02 7.53 -24.45
N GLY A 90 -1.63 6.99 -25.51
CA GLY A 90 -0.95 6.51 -26.71
C GLY A 90 -0.27 5.15 -26.57
N LEU A 91 -0.32 4.48 -25.41
CA LEU A 91 0.35 3.19 -25.22
C LEU A 91 -0.26 2.06 -26.06
N LEU A 92 -1.59 2.03 -26.14
CA LEU A 92 -2.37 1.01 -26.84
C LEU A 92 -3.35 1.65 -27.82
N LYS A 93 -3.49 1.04 -29.01
CA LYS A 93 -4.55 1.42 -29.94
C LYS A 93 -5.86 0.70 -29.58
N LYS A 94 -7.00 1.27 -29.99
CA LYS A 94 -8.33 0.73 -29.68
C LYS A 94 -8.54 -0.69 -30.19
N GLU A 95 -7.91 -1.00 -31.31
CA GLU A 95 -8.00 -2.25 -32.05
C GLU A 95 -7.21 -3.37 -31.36
N GLU A 96 -6.21 -3.03 -30.55
CA GLU A 96 -5.41 -3.99 -29.78
C GLU A 96 -6.15 -4.46 -28.52
N VAL A 97 -7.09 -3.65 -28.03
CA VAL A 97 -7.84 -3.93 -26.80
C VAL A 97 -8.90 -4.98 -27.08
N PRO A 98 -9.00 -6.07 -26.27
CA PRO A 98 -10.01 -7.10 -26.47
C PRO A 98 -11.42 -6.51 -26.57
N GLU A 99 -12.28 -7.12 -27.38
CA GLU A 99 -13.56 -6.55 -27.80
C GLU A 99 -14.42 -6.04 -26.64
N ARG A 100 -14.51 -6.83 -25.56
CA ARG A 100 -15.38 -6.56 -24.41
C ARG A 100 -14.79 -5.56 -23.41
N TYR A 101 -13.50 -5.28 -23.48
CA TYR A 101 -12.82 -4.35 -22.59
C TYR A 101 -12.98 -2.90 -23.06
N GLY A 102 -13.05 -2.00 -22.08
CA GLY A 102 -12.87 -0.58 -22.29
C GLY A 102 -11.39 -0.22 -22.24
N LEU A 103 -11.03 0.90 -22.89
CA LEU A 103 -9.70 1.50 -22.81
C LEU A 103 -9.82 2.86 -22.15
N LEU A 104 -9.06 3.02 -21.08
CA LEU A 104 -8.84 4.28 -20.39
C LEU A 104 -7.41 4.72 -20.68
N GLU A 105 -7.23 6.00 -20.99
CA GLU A 105 -5.91 6.60 -21.11
C GLU A 105 -5.79 7.71 -20.07
N ILE A 106 -4.64 7.77 -19.42
CA ILE A 106 -4.25 8.86 -18.53
C ILE A 106 -3.16 9.70 -19.17
N ASP A 107 -3.29 11.01 -19.11
CA ASP A 107 -2.23 11.94 -19.53
C ASP A 107 -1.24 12.24 -18.38
N GLU A 108 -0.25 13.09 -18.65
CA GLU A 108 0.76 13.51 -17.68
C GLU A 108 0.22 14.35 -16.52
N TYR A 109 -1.04 14.81 -16.62
CA TYR A 109 -1.73 15.61 -15.60
C TYR A 109 -2.83 14.81 -14.89
N ASP A 110 -2.76 13.47 -14.95
CA ASP A 110 -3.70 12.55 -14.33
C ASP A 110 -5.15 12.61 -14.85
N ASN A 111 -5.39 13.22 -16.01
CA ASN A 111 -6.73 13.24 -16.59
C ASN A 111 -7.00 11.91 -17.31
N ILE A 112 -7.99 11.17 -16.81
CA ILE A 112 -8.40 9.90 -17.42
C ILE A 112 -9.51 10.11 -18.46
N LYS A 113 -9.23 9.75 -19.71
CA LYS A 113 -10.18 9.75 -20.83
C LYS A 113 -10.62 8.33 -21.18
N VAL A 114 -11.90 8.17 -21.53
CA VAL A 114 -12.44 6.90 -22.03
C VAL A 114 -12.27 6.85 -23.54
N ILE A 115 -11.30 6.06 -24.01
CA ILE A 115 -10.95 5.93 -25.42
C ILE A 115 -11.82 4.88 -26.11
N LYS A 116 -12.10 3.78 -25.40
CA LYS A 116 -13.03 2.72 -25.82
C LYS A 116 -13.99 2.41 -24.68
N ARG A 117 -15.29 2.36 -24.95
CA ARG A 117 -16.29 1.94 -23.97
C ARG A 117 -16.33 0.40 -23.89
N PRO A 118 -16.41 -0.19 -22.68
CA PRO A 118 -16.55 -1.63 -22.54
C PRO A 118 -17.95 -2.11 -22.94
N VAL A 119 -18.06 -3.41 -23.22
CA VAL A 119 -19.35 -4.08 -23.39
C VAL A 119 -19.81 -4.63 -22.05
N LYS A 120 -21.08 -4.38 -21.68
CA LYS A 120 -21.64 -4.87 -20.41
C LYS A 120 -21.75 -6.39 -20.43
N ASN A 121 -21.12 -7.06 -19.48
CA ASN A 121 -21.39 -8.47 -19.21
C ASN A 121 -22.69 -8.64 -18.41
N LYS A 122 -23.72 -9.17 -19.06
CA LYS A 122 -25.04 -9.41 -18.43
C LYS A 122 -25.04 -10.62 -17.48
N LYS A 123 -24.09 -11.55 -17.63
CA LYS A 123 -24.01 -12.79 -16.85
C LYS A 123 -22.56 -13.06 -16.41
N PRO A 124 -22.02 -12.28 -15.45
CA PRO A 124 -20.68 -12.50 -14.94
C PRO A 124 -20.51 -13.91 -14.35
N LYS A 125 -19.39 -14.58 -14.67
CA LYS A 125 -19.05 -15.91 -14.14
C LYS A 125 -18.81 -15.91 -12.63
N LEU A 126 -18.52 -14.74 -12.05
CA LEU A 126 -18.34 -14.55 -10.62
C LEU A 126 -19.54 -13.80 -10.03
N LYS A 127 -20.07 -14.29 -8.92
CA LYS A 127 -21.18 -13.64 -8.20
C LYS A 127 -20.76 -12.27 -7.68
N LEU A 128 -21.63 -11.27 -7.80
CA LEU A 128 -21.36 -9.91 -7.32
C LEU A 128 -21.04 -9.90 -5.82
N GLU A 129 -21.74 -10.71 -5.03
CA GLU A 129 -21.53 -10.85 -3.58
C GLU A 129 -20.10 -11.31 -3.26
N THR A 130 -19.50 -12.12 -4.13
CA THR A 130 -18.10 -12.52 -3.98
C THR A 130 -17.18 -11.33 -4.17
N LEU A 131 -17.39 -10.52 -5.21
CA LEU A 131 -16.61 -9.30 -5.44
C LEU A 131 -16.82 -8.28 -4.32
N ILE A 132 -18.04 -8.11 -3.80
CA ILE A 132 -18.32 -7.26 -2.62
C ILE A 132 -17.46 -7.72 -1.44
N LYS A 133 -17.52 -9.00 -1.08
CA LYS A 133 -16.76 -9.56 0.05
C LYS A 133 -15.25 -9.37 -0.11
N ARG A 134 -14.72 -9.60 -1.32
CA ARG A 134 -13.27 -9.49 -1.59
C ARG A 134 -12.81 -8.04 -1.62
N THR A 135 -13.60 -7.15 -2.22
CA THR A 135 -13.32 -5.70 -2.27
C THR A 135 -13.36 -5.10 -0.87
N GLY A 136 -14.39 -5.43 -0.07
CA GLY A 136 -14.48 -5.00 1.33
C GLY A 136 -13.28 -5.46 2.15
N ARG A 137 -12.87 -6.73 2.02
CA ARG A 137 -11.67 -7.25 2.70
C ARG A 137 -10.41 -6.48 2.28
N ALA A 138 -10.21 -6.24 0.99
CA ALA A 138 -9.04 -5.51 0.50
C ALA A 138 -9.02 -4.08 1.05
N ALA A 139 -10.15 -3.37 1.01
CA ALA A 139 -10.28 -2.01 1.55
C ALA A 139 -10.01 -1.96 3.06
N THR A 140 -10.61 -2.85 3.85
CA THR A 140 -10.39 -2.89 5.30
C THR A 140 -8.96 -3.24 5.66
N ASN A 141 -8.34 -4.20 4.97
CA ASN A 141 -6.94 -4.54 5.19
C ASN A 141 -6.01 -3.36 4.88
N ALA A 142 -6.25 -2.65 3.76
CA ALA A 142 -5.48 -1.47 3.39
C ALA A 142 -5.61 -0.37 4.45
N PHE A 143 -6.82 -0.13 4.96
CA PHE A 143 -7.05 0.84 6.04
C PHE A 143 -6.32 0.43 7.32
N LEU A 144 -6.43 -0.82 7.76
CA LEU A 144 -5.75 -1.31 8.96
C LEU A 144 -4.24 -1.19 8.83
N PHE A 145 -3.68 -1.60 7.69
CA PHE A 145 -2.26 -1.45 7.42
C PHE A 145 -1.81 0.01 7.44
N GLN A 146 -2.62 0.94 6.91
CA GLN A 146 -2.32 2.37 6.97
C GLN A 146 -2.34 2.90 8.41
N GLN A 147 -3.30 2.47 9.22
CA GLN A 147 -3.37 2.86 10.64
C GLN A 147 -2.17 2.31 11.42
N GLU A 148 -1.81 1.05 11.19
CA GLU A 148 -0.61 0.45 11.75
C GLU A 148 0.64 1.22 11.31
N SER A 149 0.83 1.44 10.01
CA SER A 149 1.97 2.21 9.48
C SER A 149 2.08 3.61 10.07
N LYS A 150 0.97 4.34 10.23
CA LYS A 150 0.97 5.66 10.91
C LYS A 150 1.44 5.58 12.36
N LEU A 151 1.16 4.47 13.02
CA LEU A 151 1.52 4.27 14.42
C LEU A 151 3.00 3.83 14.58
N SER A 152 3.62 3.20 13.56
CA SER A 152 4.97 2.58 13.61
C SER A 152 5.99 3.36 12.83
N ARG A 153 5.57 4.35 12.04
CA ARG A 153 6.45 5.05 11.12
C ARG A 153 7.72 5.52 11.85
N ASP A 154 8.81 4.83 11.56
CA ASP A 154 10.13 5.26 11.95
C ASP A 154 10.46 6.52 11.17
N LYS A 155 10.71 7.63 11.87
CA LYS A 155 11.14 8.88 11.23
C LYS A 155 12.62 8.86 10.87
N THR A 156 13.40 7.95 11.45
CA THR A 156 14.85 7.80 11.22
C THR A 156 15.15 6.91 10.03
N ASN A 157 14.13 6.30 9.40
CA ASN A 157 14.29 5.33 8.31
C ASN A 157 15.31 4.21 8.63
N GLY A 158 15.39 3.76 9.89
CA GLY A 158 16.32 2.71 10.30
C GLY A 158 17.79 3.14 10.40
N ALA A 159 18.09 4.46 10.40
CA ALA A 159 19.46 4.98 10.48
C ALA A 159 20.27 4.40 11.67
N PHE A 160 19.58 4.02 12.75
CA PHE A 160 20.20 3.53 13.99
C PHE A 160 19.82 2.08 14.33
N GLU A 161 19.39 1.28 13.34
CA GLU A 161 18.91 -0.08 13.58
C GLU A 161 20.01 -1.10 13.88
N LYS A 162 21.22 -0.90 13.33
CA LYS A 162 22.34 -1.86 13.49
C LYS A 162 22.81 -1.92 14.94
N LYS A 163 22.76 -3.13 15.53
CA LYS A 163 23.16 -3.41 16.92
C LYS A 163 22.45 -2.48 17.92
N ALA A 164 21.14 -2.40 17.79
CA ALA A 164 20.31 -1.58 18.67
C ALA A 164 20.53 -1.95 20.15
N LEU A 165 20.81 -0.95 20.98
CA LEU A 165 20.89 -1.06 22.44
C LEU A 165 19.55 -0.73 23.11
N ALA A 166 18.68 -0.01 22.40
CA ALA A 166 17.36 0.33 22.87
C ALA A 166 16.36 0.36 21.71
N HIS A 167 15.10 0.08 22.03
CA HIS A 167 13.98 0.19 21.11
C HIS A 167 12.97 1.19 21.65
N LEU A 168 12.52 2.11 20.79
CA LEU A 168 11.31 2.86 21.04
C LEU A 168 10.13 1.99 20.61
N VAL A 169 9.34 1.55 21.57
CA VAL A 169 8.14 0.74 21.34
C VAL A 169 6.90 1.45 21.84
N ARG A 170 5.75 1.17 21.23
CA ARG A 170 4.43 1.56 21.73
C ARG A 170 3.69 0.32 22.20
N ILE A 171 3.31 0.29 23.47
CA ILE A 171 2.64 -0.86 24.10
C ILE A 171 1.33 -0.39 24.73
N THR A 172 0.27 -1.18 24.54
CA THR A 172 -1.02 -0.96 25.20
C THR A 172 -1.05 -1.69 26.54
N CYS A 173 -1.29 -0.95 27.63
CA CYS A 173 -1.44 -1.54 28.95
C CYS A 173 -2.73 -2.38 29.05
N ALA A 174 -2.62 -3.62 29.52
CA ALA A 174 -3.77 -4.52 29.65
C ALA A 174 -4.81 -4.03 30.68
N GLN A 175 -4.36 -3.33 31.74
CA GLN A 175 -5.22 -2.81 32.80
C GLN A 175 -5.94 -1.51 32.39
N CYS A 176 -5.20 -0.44 32.06
CA CYS A 176 -5.83 0.85 31.77
C CYS A 176 -6.19 1.08 30.30
N LYS A 177 -5.84 0.16 29.39
CA LYS A 177 -6.04 0.23 27.93
C LYS A 177 -5.42 1.45 27.24
N LYS A 178 -4.61 2.24 27.96
CA LYS A 178 -3.84 3.35 27.38
C LYS A 178 -2.60 2.79 26.70
N ARG A 179 -2.32 3.31 25.51
CA ARG A 179 -1.10 3.03 24.73
C ARG A 179 -0.11 4.16 24.96
N ASN A 180 1.11 3.82 25.38
CA ASN A 180 2.19 4.78 25.60
C ASN A 180 3.46 4.33 24.88
N SER A 181 4.41 5.25 24.75
CA SER A 181 5.74 4.95 24.20
C SER A 181 6.71 4.63 25.33
N TYR A 182 7.57 3.65 25.10
CA TYR A 182 8.58 3.16 26.04
C TYR A 182 9.90 3.02 25.31
N VAL A 183 11.00 3.38 25.98
CA VAL A 183 12.34 3.01 25.55
C VAL A 183 12.71 1.77 26.35
N ILE A 184 12.94 0.65 25.67
CA ILE A 184 13.21 -0.64 26.30
C ILE A 184 14.50 -1.23 25.78
N ALA A 185 15.17 -2.06 26.57
CA ALA A 185 16.25 -2.92 26.08
C ALA A 185 15.68 -3.97 25.10
N PRO A 186 16.47 -4.47 24.13
CA PRO A 186 16.04 -5.50 23.18
C PRO A 186 15.49 -6.78 23.82
N ASP A 187 15.98 -7.11 25.01
CA ASP A 187 15.65 -8.29 25.81
C ASP A 187 14.68 -8.00 26.97
N ALA A 188 14.09 -6.80 27.03
CA ALA A 188 13.17 -6.45 28.11
C ALA A 188 11.90 -7.31 28.07
N GLU A 189 11.67 -8.08 29.13
CA GLU A 189 10.48 -8.95 29.26
C GLU A 189 9.29 -8.23 29.91
N GLU A 190 9.55 -7.28 30.81
CA GLU A 190 8.55 -6.52 31.56
C GLU A 190 8.82 -5.01 31.50
N ILE A 191 7.74 -4.22 31.52
CA ILE A 191 7.80 -2.77 31.73
C ILE A 191 6.69 -2.31 32.68
N THR A 192 6.91 -1.20 33.38
CA THR A 192 5.85 -0.56 34.17
C THR A 192 5.07 0.43 33.30
N CYS A 193 3.74 0.37 33.37
CA CYS A 193 2.86 1.30 32.66
C CYS A 193 3.20 2.77 33.01
N ALA A 194 3.44 3.59 31.98
CA ALA A 194 3.83 5.01 32.15
C ALA A 194 2.71 5.90 32.72
N VAL A 195 1.47 5.39 32.80
CA VAL A 195 0.35 6.12 33.39
C VAL A 195 0.53 6.11 34.91
N LYS A 196 0.77 7.28 35.49
CA LYS A 196 1.05 7.46 36.94
C LYS A 196 0.07 6.72 37.86
N THR A 197 -1.21 6.72 37.52
CA THR A 197 -2.26 6.07 38.33
C THR A 197 -2.40 4.56 38.10
N CYS A 198 -1.76 3.99 37.08
CA CYS A 198 -1.94 2.60 36.72
C CYS A 198 -0.92 1.69 37.40
N GLY A 199 0.38 2.00 37.28
CA GLY A 199 1.47 1.20 37.86
C GLY A 199 1.59 -0.26 37.39
N HIS A 200 0.69 -0.72 36.52
CA HIS A 200 0.63 -2.12 36.07
C HIS A 200 1.91 -2.56 35.38
N LYS A 201 2.42 -3.73 35.75
CA LYS A 201 3.48 -4.40 35.01
C LYS A 201 2.92 -5.01 33.73
N ILE A 202 3.52 -4.67 32.60
CA ILE A 202 3.15 -5.16 31.29
C ILE A 202 4.24 -6.11 30.82
N GLU A 203 3.86 -7.37 30.61
CA GLU A 203 4.72 -8.31 29.89
C GLU A 203 4.81 -7.88 28.43
N VAL A 204 6.02 -7.51 27.99
CA VAL A 204 6.27 -6.88 26.69
C VAL A 204 5.74 -7.75 25.56
N HIS A 205 6.01 -9.06 25.60
CA HIS A 205 5.56 -10.02 24.58
C HIS A 205 4.03 -10.18 24.50
N LYS A 206 3.31 -10.04 25.63
CA LYS A 206 1.83 -10.06 25.66
C LYS A 206 1.21 -8.73 25.24
N GLY A 207 1.94 -7.63 25.43
CA GLY A 207 1.50 -6.26 25.15
C GLY A 207 1.36 -5.90 23.67
N ARG A 208 1.72 -6.82 22.75
CA ARG A 208 1.82 -6.60 21.29
C ARG A 208 2.65 -5.33 20.99
N PRO A 209 3.95 -5.37 21.30
CA PRO A 209 4.79 -4.20 21.25
C PRO A 209 4.91 -3.74 19.81
N PHE A 210 4.69 -2.45 19.61
CA PHE A 210 4.79 -1.86 18.30
C PHE A 210 6.09 -1.10 18.16
N HIS A 211 7.00 -1.68 17.39
CA HIS A 211 8.33 -1.13 17.19
C HIS A 211 8.27 0.13 16.33
N VAL A 212 8.81 1.24 16.86
CA VAL A 212 8.82 2.54 16.18
C VAL A 212 10.20 2.82 15.60
N THR A 213 11.25 2.63 16.40
CA THR A 213 12.64 2.77 15.95
C THR A 213 13.59 2.09 16.93
N SER A 214 14.82 1.92 16.49
CA SER A 214 15.93 1.36 17.24
C SER A 214 17.00 2.42 17.43
N TYR A 215 17.72 2.36 18.54
CA TYR A 215 18.84 3.25 18.83
C TYR A 215 20.09 2.42 19.12
N ASN A 216 21.16 2.68 18.38
CA ASN A 216 22.45 2.06 18.58
C ASN A 216 23.35 2.91 19.49
N GLU A 217 24.55 2.40 19.78
CA GLU A 217 25.53 3.07 20.63
C GLU A 217 25.94 4.45 20.11
N ASP A 218 26.13 4.58 18.79
CA ASP A 218 26.56 5.83 18.15
C ASP A 218 25.53 6.94 18.35
N PHE A 219 24.24 6.64 18.21
CA PHE A 219 23.16 7.58 18.48
C PHE A 219 23.19 8.07 19.93
N LEU A 220 23.38 7.16 20.89
CA LEU A 220 23.40 7.52 22.32
C LEU A 220 24.61 8.39 22.67
N LYS A 221 25.77 8.14 22.05
CA LYS A 221 26.96 9.00 22.19
C LYS A 221 26.70 10.40 21.65
N GLN A 222 26.15 10.51 20.44
CA GLN A 222 25.80 11.80 19.85
C GLN A 222 24.78 12.55 20.72
N LEU A 223 23.75 11.86 21.21
CA LEU A 223 22.73 12.45 22.08
C LEU A 223 23.33 12.97 23.40
N SER A 224 24.25 12.22 24.00
CA SER A 224 24.92 12.61 25.25
C SER A 224 25.79 13.85 25.04
N GLN A 225 26.56 13.90 23.94
CA GLN A 225 27.37 15.06 23.56
C GLN A 225 26.50 16.32 23.36
N VAL A 226 25.35 16.19 22.69
CA VAL A 226 24.38 17.29 22.52
C VAL A 226 23.71 17.70 23.82
N ALA A 227 23.49 16.78 24.77
CA ALA A 227 22.91 17.11 26.07
C ALA A 227 23.90 17.87 26.98
N GLU A 228 25.18 17.53 26.91
CA GLU A 228 26.26 18.16 27.68
C GLU A 228 26.67 19.53 27.11
N GLN A 229 26.68 19.67 25.78
CA GLN A 229 26.98 20.92 25.11
C GLN A 229 25.69 21.59 24.68
N LYS A 230 25.33 22.76 25.23
CA LYS A 230 24.14 23.56 24.83
C LYS A 230 24.18 24.09 23.37
N ASN A 231 24.87 23.42 22.44
CA ASN A 231 24.95 23.77 21.03
C ASN A 231 24.19 22.77 20.16
N ILE A 232 23.48 23.31 19.17
CA ILE A 232 22.68 22.56 18.21
C ILE A 232 23.62 21.97 17.15
N TYR A 233 23.64 20.65 17.04
CA TYR A 233 24.25 19.97 15.91
C TYR A 233 23.20 19.70 14.83
N VAL A 234 23.46 20.13 13.61
CA VAL A 234 22.66 19.76 12.44
C VAL A 234 23.16 18.39 11.99
N VAL A 235 22.31 17.37 12.09
CA VAL A 235 22.61 16.04 11.53
C VAL A 235 22.45 16.14 10.01
N GLU A 236 23.55 16.03 9.27
CA GLU A 236 23.50 15.90 7.82
C GLU A 236 22.81 14.58 7.44
N ASP A 237 21.80 14.66 6.59
CA ASP A 237 20.96 13.52 6.19
C ASP A 237 21.81 12.46 5.46
N PRO A 238 21.96 11.23 6.01
CA PRO A 238 22.82 10.20 5.42
C PRO A 238 22.37 9.75 4.02
N VAL A 239 21.13 10.06 3.62
CA VAL A 239 20.57 9.75 2.29
C VAL A 239 21.22 10.57 1.16
N SER A 240 21.92 11.66 1.49
CA SER A 240 22.54 12.54 0.49
C SER A 240 23.88 12.04 -0.08
N LYS A 241 24.54 11.06 0.54
CA LYS A 241 25.88 10.61 0.12
C LYS A 241 25.91 9.59 -1.03
N GLU A 242 24.78 8.98 -1.40
CA GLU A 242 24.74 8.01 -2.52
C GLU A 242 24.53 8.65 -3.91
N LYS A 243 24.28 9.97 -4.01
CA LYS A 243 24.03 10.63 -5.31
C LYS A 243 25.26 11.19 -6.03
N ASN A 244 26.46 11.14 -5.44
CA ASN A 244 27.65 11.80 -6.01
C ASN A 244 28.77 10.85 -6.49
N VAL A 245 28.50 9.55 -6.67
CA VAL A 245 29.55 8.59 -7.10
C VAL A 245 29.39 8.11 -8.54
N SER A 246 28.36 8.54 -9.30
CA SER A 246 28.12 8.05 -10.67
C SER A 246 28.65 8.92 -11.82
N ASP A 247 29.22 10.11 -11.59
CA ASP A 247 29.61 11.06 -12.66
C ASP A 247 31.11 11.19 -12.95
N GLN A 248 31.95 10.24 -12.52
CA GLN A 248 33.39 10.26 -12.82
C GLN A 248 33.90 8.96 -13.44
N ARG A 249 33.29 8.49 -14.53
CA ARG A 249 33.92 7.50 -15.44
C ARG A 249 33.47 7.68 -16.89
N THR A 250 33.89 8.77 -17.53
CA THR A 250 34.11 8.82 -18.98
C THR A 250 35.17 9.87 -19.31
N SER A 251 36.40 9.41 -19.47
CA SER A 251 37.51 10.04 -20.19
C SER A 251 38.38 8.92 -20.70
#